data_AF-A0A497LCV2-F1
#
_entry.id   AF-A0A497LCV2-F1
#
_cell.length_a   1.000
_cell.length_b   1.000
_cell.length_c   1.000
_cell.angle_alpha   90.00
_cell.angle_beta   90.00
_cell.angle_gamma   90.00
#
_symmetry.space_group_name_H-M   'P 1'
#
loop_
_entity.id
_entity.type
_entity.pdbx_description
1 polymer ?
#
loop_
_entity_poly.entity_id
_entity_poly.type
_entity_poly.pdbx_seq_one_letter_code
_entity_poly.pdbx_strand_id
1 'polypeptide(L)'
;MRAADKLYYARAIIGFAAGLGSALLSGLRLSPFFLTWVLGMAWAAAFYVATYRALRPYFKRELKKRDIALLGLEAYILTWLMSWTLFYTVLGFWA
;
A
#
# COMPACT_ATOMS: atom_id res chain seq x y z
N MET A 1 4.06 -3.48 22.76
CA MET A 1 3.47 -4.05 21.53
C MET A 1 4.33 -5.18 21.02
N ARG A 2 3.72 -6.32 20.67
CA ARG A 2 4.42 -7.48 20.08
C ARG A 2 4.92 -7.11 18.67
N ALA A 3 5.96 -7.78 18.17
CA ALA A 3 6.45 -7.55 16.80
C ALA A 3 5.35 -7.70 15.74
N ALA A 4 4.44 -8.66 15.94
CA ALA A 4 3.27 -8.84 15.09
C ALA A 4 2.39 -7.57 15.03
N ASP A 5 2.03 -7.00 16.18
CA ASP A 5 1.22 -5.77 16.25
C ASP A 5 1.93 -4.61 15.55
N LYS A 6 3.23 -4.43 15.81
CA LYS A 6 4.04 -3.38 15.18
C LYS A 6 4.05 -3.52 13.65
N LEU A 7 4.22 -4.74 13.14
CA LEU A 7 4.20 -5.00 11.71
C LEU A 7 2.82 -4.74 11.09
N TYR A 8 1.75 -5.13 11.77
CA TYR A 8 0.37 -4.88 11.34
C TYR A 8 0.10 -3.38 11.18
N TYR A 9 0.40 -2.57 12.21
CA TYR A 9 0.19 -1.12 12.14
C TYR A 9 1.13 -0.43 11.15
N ALA A 10 2.38 -0.87 11.05
CA ALA A 10 3.30 -0.36 10.04
C ALA A 10 2.73 -0.57 8.63
N ARG A 11 2.12 -1.74 8.36
CA ARG A 11 1.49 -2.04 7.08
C ARG A 11 0.25 -1.21 6.80
N ALA A 12 -0.56 -0.88 7.80
CA ALA A 12 -1.65 0.06 7.63
C ALA A 12 -1.15 1.44 7.19
N ILE A 13 -0.13 1.98 7.85
CA ILE A 13 0.50 3.26 7.49
C ILE A 13 1.10 3.21 6.08
N ILE A 14 1.78 2.12 5.75
CA ILE A 14 2.35 1.88 4.41
C ILE A 14 1.24 1.79 3.35
N GLY A 15 0.11 1.16 3.67
CA GLY A 15 -1.08 1.10 2.81
C GLY A 15 -1.66 2.47 2.54
N PHE A 16 -1.78 3.31 3.58
CA PHE A 16 -2.21 4.70 3.44
C PHE A 16 -1.32 5.49 2.48
N ALA A 17 0.01 5.43 2.67
CA ALA A 17 0.97 6.09 1.80
C ALA A 17 0.93 5.56 0.35
N ALA A 18 0.78 4.24 0.18
CA ALA A 18 0.59 3.64 -1.14
C ALA A 18 -0.68 4.15 -1.82
N GLY A 19 -1.78 4.28 -1.07
CA GLY A 19 -3.07 4.75 -1.60
C GLY A 19 -3.00 6.17 -2.12
N LEU A 20 -2.31 7.07 -1.41
CA LEU A 20 -2.02 8.42 -1.90
C LEU A 20 -1.25 8.38 -3.23
N GLY A 21 -0.17 7.60 -3.31
CA GLY A 21 0.59 7.45 -4.55
C GLY A 21 -0.23 6.87 -5.71
N SER A 22 -1.05 5.85 -5.45
CA SER A 22 -1.97 5.28 -6.45
C SER A 22 -2.99 6.32 -6.93
N ALA A 23 -3.52 7.16 -6.03
CA ALA A 23 -4.50 8.19 -6.40
C ALA A 23 -3.86 9.26 -7.29
N LEU A 24 -2.64 9.71 -6.96
CA LEU A 24 -1.88 10.64 -7.79
C LEU A 24 -1.60 10.08 -9.19
N LEU A 25 -1.25 8.79 -9.29
CA LEU A 25 -1.07 8.12 -10.59
C LEU A 25 -2.39 7.99 -11.36
N SER A 26 -3.50 7.69 -10.68
CA SER A 26 -4.84 7.62 -11.30
C SER A 26 -5.31 8.97 -11.82
N GLY A 27 -4.90 10.07 -11.19
CA GLY A 27 -5.20 11.45 -11.59
C GLY A 27 -4.38 11.95 -12.80
N LEU A 28 -3.42 11.18 -13.29
CA LEU A 28 -2.76 11.50 -14.56
C LEU A 28 -3.80 11.46 -15.68
N ARG A 29 -3.86 12.50 -16.51
CA ARG A 29 -4.78 12.57 -17.67
C ARG A 29 -4.30 11.70 -18.84
N LEU A 30 -3.89 10.47 -18.57
CA LEU A 30 -3.53 9.48 -19.58
C LEU A 30 -4.79 8.72 -19.97
N SER A 31 -5.09 8.71 -21.28
CA SER A 31 -6.18 7.90 -21.82
C SER A 31 -5.64 6.53 -22.24
N PRO A 32 -6.30 5.42 -21.89
CA PRO A 32 -7.56 5.32 -21.13
C PRO A 32 -7.35 5.31 -19.61
N PHE A 33 -8.39 5.69 -18.84
CA PHE A 33 -8.40 5.63 -17.36
C PHE A 33 -7.96 4.26 -16.80
N PHE A 34 -8.33 3.17 -17.48
CA PHE A 34 -7.92 1.83 -17.07
C PHE A 34 -6.39 1.70 -16.96
N LEU A 35 -5.63 2.39 -17.82
CA LEU A 35 -4.17 2.38 -17.76
C LEU A 35 -3.64 3.04 -16.50
N THR A 36 -4.20 4.19 -16.09
CA THR A 36 -3.77 4.91 -14.87
C THR A 36 -4.15 4.16 -13.60
N TRP A 37 -5.30 3.49 -13.62
CA TRP A 37 -5.71 2.61 -12.53
C TRP A 37 -4.79 1.39 -12.39
N VAL A 38 -4.43 0.73 -13.50
CA VAL A 38 -3.46 -0.38 -13.50
C VAL A 38 -2.09 0.08 -13.01
N LEU A 39 -1.63 1.27 -13.41
CA LEU A 39 -0.40 1.86 -12.89
C LEU A 39 -0.48 2.10 -11.37
N GLY A 40 -1.64 2.57 -10.88
CA GLY A 40 -1.90 2.71 -9.45
C GLY A 40 -1.82 1.38 -8.68
N MET A 41 -2.35 0.29 -9.24
CA MET A 41 -2.22 -1.05 -8.65
C MET A 41 -0.77 -1.56 -8.70
N ALA A 42 -0.09 -1.38 -9.84
CA ALA A 42 1.31 -1.77 -9.99
C ALA A 42 2.20 -1.03 -8.98
N TRP A 43 1.94 0.25 -8.77
CA TRP A 43 2.58 1.05 -7.72
C TRP A 43 2.36 0.44 -6.33
N ALA A 44 1.12 0.12 -5.97
CA ALA A 44 0.82 -0.48 -4.67
C ALA A 44 1.52 -1.83 -4.48
N ALA A 45 1.56 -2.68 -5.51
CA ALA A 45 2.28 -3.95 -5.46
C ALA A 45 3.80 -3.74 -5.30
N ALA A 46 4.39 -2.82 -6.08
CA ALA A 46 5.81 -2.50 -6.00
C ALA A 46 6.20 -1.91 -4.64
N PHE A 47 5.38 -0.99 -4.12
CA PHE A 47 5.59 -0.36 -2.83
C PHE A 47 5.53 -1.36 -1.68
N TYR A 48 4.60 -2.32 -1.76
CA TYR A 48 4.54 -3.43 -0.81
C TYR A 48 5.80 -4.30 -0.84
N VAL A 49 6.29 -4.67 -2.03
CA VAL A 49 7.52 -5.47 -2.15
C VAL A 49 8.74 -4.70 -1.63
N ALA A 50 8.83 -3.40 -1.93
CA ALA A 50 9.90 -2.54 -1.45
C ALA A 50 9.90 -2.44 0.08
N THR A 51 8.74 -2.18 0.66
CA THR A 51 8.58 -2.07 2.11
C THR A 51 8.75 -3.41 2.83
N TYR A 52 8.33 -4.54 2.24
CA TYR A 52 8.66 -5.87 2.76
C TYR A 52 10.19 -6.08 2.82
N ARG A 53 10.92 -5.74 1.75
CA ARG A 53 12.38 -5.85 1.73
C ARG A 53 13.04 -4.96 2.79
N ALA A 54 12.50 -3.76 3.01
CA ALA A 54 12.98 -2.84 4.04
C ALA A 54 12.66 -3.31 5.46
N LEU A 55 11.47 -3.85 5.72
CA LEU A 55 11.01 -4.29 7.04
C LEU A 55 11.59 -5.66 7.45
N ARG A 56 11.85 -6.55 6.48
CA ARG A 56 12.40 -7.88 6.72
C ARG A 56 13.61 -7.93 7.66
N PRO A 57 14.68 -7.13 7.50
CA PRO A 57 15.83 -7.17 8.40
C PRO A 57 15.50 -6.78 9.85
N TYR A 58 14.48 -5.94 10.07
CA TYR A 58 14.07 -5.52 11.42
C TYR A 58 13.32 -6.63 12.17
N PHE A 59 12.48 -7.40 11.46
CA PHE A 59 11.63 -8.42 12.08
C PHE A 59 12.15 -9.85 11.98
N LYS A 60 13.24 -10.11 11.24
CA LYS A 60 13.77 -11.48 11.00
C LYS A 60 14.19 -12.25 12.27
N ARG A 61 14.43 -11.55 13.38
CA ARG A 61 14.80 -12.17 14.67
C ARG A 61 13.56 -12.59 15.48
N GLU A 62 12.42 -11.98 15.23
CA GLU A 62 11.20 -12.16 16.01
C GLU A 62 10.10 -12.90 15.25
N LEU A 63 10.11 -12.86 13.91
CA LEU A 63 9.07 -13.42 13.04
C LEU A 63 9.68 -14.29 11.94
N LYS A 64 8.94 -15.33 11.50
CA LYS A 64 9.34 -16.14 10.36
C LYS A 64 9.19 -15.35 9.07
N LYS A 65 9.98 -15.70 8.04
CA LYS A 65 9.92 -15.05 6.70
C LYS A 65 8.48 -15.03 6.13
N ARG A 66 7.72 -16.11 6.30
CA ARG A 66 6.33 -16.21 5.85
C ARG A 66 5.43 -15.22 6.59
N ASP A 67 5.59 -15.11 7.91
CA ASP A 67 4.77 -14.23 8.74
C ASP A 67 5.07 -12.76 8.43
N ILE A 68 6.36 -12.42 8.24
CA ILE A 68 6.77 -11.08 7.79
C ILE A 68 6.14 -10.73 6.43
N ALA A 69 5.89 -11.72 5.58
CA ALA A 69 5.30 -11.54 4.26
C ALA A 69 3.76 -11.51 4.27
N LEU A 70 3.07 -12.16 5.20
CA LEU A 70 1.61 -12.28 5.17
C LEU A 70 0.90 -11.45 6.25
N LEU A 71 1.50 -11.31 7.43
CA LEU A 71 0.85 -10.66 8.57
C LEU A 71 0.56 -9.18 8.28
N GLY A 72 -0.70 -8.75 8.40
CA GLY A 72 -1.13 -7.38 8.13
C GLY A 72 -1.20 -7.04 6.64
N LEU A 73 -1.17 -8.03 5.75
CA LEU A 73 -1.40 -7.81 4.31
C LEU A 73 -2.81 -7.29 4.07
N GLU A 74 -3.79 -7.82 4.79
CA GLU A 74 -5.16 -7.35 4.80
C GLU A 74 -5.27 -5.88 5.22
N ALA A 75 -4.54 -5.48 6.28
CA ALA A 75 -4.50 -4.09 6.72
C ALA A 75 -3.90 -3.18 5.65
N TYR A 76 -2.83 -3.63 4.99
CA TYR A 76 -2.23 -2.92 3.86
C TYR A 76 -3.25 -2.73 2.73
N ILE A 77 -3.88 -3.81 2.25
CA ILE A 77 -4.80 -3.78 1.10
C ILE A 77 -6.02 -2.92 1.40
N LEU A 78 -6.66 -3.12 2.56
CA LEU A 78 -7.86 -2.36 2.93
C LEU A 78 -7.56 -0.87 3.11
N THR A 79 -6.45 -0.54 3.79
CA THR A 79 -6.06 0.86 3.98
C THR A 79 -5.64 1.50 2.66
N TRP A 80 -4.92 0.77 1.80
CA TRP A 80 -4.57 1.22 0.45
C TRP A 80 -5.81 1.55 -0.36
N LEU A 81 -6.77 0.63 -0.44
CA LEU A 81 -7.98 0.82 -1.24
C LEU A 81 -8.81 1.99 -0.72
N MET A 82 -9.03 2.03 0.60
CA MET A 82 -9.75 3.13 1.25
C MET A 82 -9.07 4.48 1.00
N SER A 83 -7.75 4.54 1.13
CA SER A 83 -6.98 5.79 0.96
C SER A 83 -6.93 6.20 -0.51
N TRP A 84 -6.78 5.26 -1.44
CA TRP A 84 -6.89 5.53 -2.88
C TRP A 84 -8.24 6.18 -3.20
N THR A 85 -9.36 5.59 -2.75
CA THR A 85 -10.70 6.16 -2.96
C THR A 85 -10.82 7.55 -2.33
N LEU A 86 -10.41 7.70 -1.07
CA LEU A 86 -10.43 8.97 -0.36
C LEU A 86 -9.69 10.07 -1.14
N PHE A 87 -8.43 9.83 -1.50
CA PHE A 87 -7.61 10.85 -2.17
C PHE A 87 -8.05 11.08 -3.62
N TYR A 88 -8.47 10.03 -4.34
CA TYR A 88 -8.99 10.18 -5.69
C TYR A 88 -10.25 11.07 -5.72
N THR A 89 -11.13 10.92 -4.72
CA THR A 89 -12.33 11.76 -4.58
C THR A 89 -12.01 13.17 -4.10
N VAL A 90 -11.25 13.32 -3.01
CA VAL A 90 -10.96 14.63 -2.40
C VAL A 90 -10.10 15.51 -3.32
N LEU A 91 -9.19 14.93 -4.10
CA LEU A 91 -8.38 15.67 -5.07
C LEU A 91 -9.12 15.95 -6.40
N GLY A 92 -10.37 15.48 -6.53
CA GLY A 92 -11.21 15.79 -7.69
C GLY A 92 -10.77 15.11 -8.98
N PHE A 93 -10.02 14.01 -8.93
CA PHE A 93 -9.53 13.31 -10.13
C PHE A 93 -10.61 12.56 -10.91
N TRP A 94 -11.85 12.57 -10.42
CA TRP A 94 -13.03 11.99 -11.04
C TRP A 94 -13.85 13.00 -11.87
N ALA A 95 -13.60 14.30 -11.69
CA ALA A 95 -14.31 15.41 -12.33
C ALA A 95 -13.47 16.04 -13.46
#